data_AF-A0A2D7VUG9-F1
#
_entry.id   AF-A0A2D7VUG9-F1
#
_cell.length_a   1.000
_cell.length_b   1.000
_cell.length_c   1.000
_cell.angle_alpha   90.00
_cell.angle_beta   90.00
_cell.angle_gamma   90.00
#
_symmetry.space_group_name_H-M   'P 1'
#
loop_
_entity.id
_entity.type
_entity.pdbx_description
1 polymer ?
#
loop_
_entity_poly.entity_id
_entity_poly.type
_entity_poly.pdbx_seq_one_letter_code
_entity_poly.pdbx_strand_id
1 'polypeptide(L)'
;MNIQISKNKEVFNFSTPYIIAEIGANHNGDMDLAKKMIDSAVECGCDAVKFQSWTPKSLIAKEEYERNQSYDDSPKKHFGSLEEMVTKY
;
A
#
# COMPACT_ATOMS: atom_id res chain seq x y z
N MET A 1 9.70 -23.33 12.68
CA MET A 1 10.23 -22.02 13.13
C MET A 1 9.12 -21.33 13.90
N ASN A 2 9.42 -20.61 14.99
CA ASN A 2 8.44 -19.79 15.70
C ASN A 2 8.85 -18.32 15.57
N ILE A 3 7.91 -17.45 15.22
CA ILE A 3 8.12 -16.03 14.99
C ILE A 3 7.15 -15.24 15.87
N GLN A 4 7.68 -14.42 16.78
CA GLN A 4 6.90 -13.47 17.54
C GLN A 4 6.57 -12.25 16.68
N ILE A 5 5.28 -11.97 16.45
CA ILE A 5 4.82 -10.81 15.66
C ILE A 5 4.51 -9.61 16.57
N SER A 6 3.85 -9.86 17.70
CA SER A 6 3.50 -8.85 18.71
C SER A 6 3.48 -9.49 20.10
N LYS A 7 3.28 -8.70 21.16
CA LYS A 7 3.24 -9.23 22.55
C LYS A 7 2.27 -10.42 22.72
N ASN A 8 1.20 -10.47 21.93
CA ASN A 8 0.13 -11.46 22.07
C ASN A 8 -0.03 -12.37 20.84
N LYS A 9 0.87 -12.31 19.86
CA LYS A 9 0.79 -13.16 18.66
C LYS A 9 2.13 -13.74 18.25
N GLU A 10 2.11 -15.06 18.08
CA GLU A 10 3.17 -15.88 17.52
C GLU A 10 2.66 -16.63 16.28
N VAL A 11 3.56 -16.88 15.33
CA VAL A 11 3.30 -17.67 14.13
C VAL A 11 4.31 -18.80 14.06
N PHE A 12 3.82 -20.02 13.92
CA PHE A 12 4.64 -21.23 13.87
C PHE A 12 4.01 -22.27 12.94
N ASN A 13 4.74 -23.36 12.65
CA ASN A 13 4.23 -24.40 11.78
C ASN A 13 2.89 -24.95 12.29
N PHE A 14 1.88 -24.97 11.41
CA PHE A 14 0.52 -25.44 11.70
C PHE A 14 -0.29 -24.57 12.68
N SER A 15 0.14 -23.34 13.00
CA SER A 15 -0.71 -22.36 13.70
C SER A 15 -1.80 -21.80 12.79
N THR A 16 -2.78 -21.09 13.37
CA THR A 16 -3.72 -20.29 12.58
C THR A 16 -2.95 -19.28 11.71
N PRO A 17 -3.34 -19.06 10.44
CA PRO A 17 -2.73 -18.04 9.60
C PRO A 17 -2.76 -16.66 10.23
N TYR A 18 -1.73 -15.85 9.94
CA TYR A 18 -1.69 -14.43 10.29
C TYR A 18 -2.09 -13.62 9.05
N ILE A 19 -3.26 -12.99 9.07
CA ILE A 19 -3.84 -12.31 7.91
C ILE A 19 -3.47 -10.82 7.95
N ILE A 20 -2.81 -10.35 6.89
CA ILE A 20 -2.44 -8.94 6.72
C ILE A 20 -3.26 -8.36 5.57
N ALA A 21 -4.12 -7.39 5.87
CA ALA A 21 -4.82 -6.61 4.86
C ALA A 21 -3.87 -5.61 4.20
N GLU A 22 -3.72 -5.73 2.88
CA GLU A 22 -2.85 -4.91 2.06
C GLU A 22 -3.58 -3.61 1.67
N ILE A 23 -3.23 -2.48 2.29
CA ILE A 23 -3.83 -1.17 1.97
C ILE A 23 -2.99 -0.43 0.91
N GLY A 24 -1.67 -0.65 0.90
CA GLY A 24 -0.77 0.03 -0.02
C GLY A 24 -0.79 1.55 0.20
N ALA A 25 -0.97 2.31 -0.88
CA ALA A 25 -1.13 3.77 -0.86
C ALA A 25 -2.59 4.22 -1.13
N ASN A 26 -3.57 3.31 -0.99
CA ASN A 26 -4.96 3.54 -1.42
C ASN A 26 -5.70 4.62 -0.61
N HIS A 27 -5.13 5.07 0.51
CA HIS A 27 -5.65 6.18 1.30
C HIS A 27 -5.39 7.55 0.66
N ASN A 28 -4.56 7.65 -0.39
CA ASN A 28 -4.33 8.89 -1.16
C ASN A 28 -3.97 10.12 -0.29
N GLY A 29 -3.22 9.92 0.80
CA GLY A 29 -2.89 10.98 1.76
C GLY A 29 -4.02 11.40 2.72
N ASP A 30 -5.23 10.83 2.60
CA ASP A 30 -6.36 11.10 3.49
C ASP A 30 -6.30 10.23 4.75
N MET A 31 -6.09 10.86 5.91
CA MET A 31 -6.01 10.21 7.20
C MET A 31 -7.33 9.62 7.70
N ASP A 32 -8.47 10.21 7.33
CA ASP A 32 -9.76 9.69 7.74
C ASP A 32 -10.16 8.49 6.88
N LEU A 33 -9.79 8.49 5.59
CA LEU A 33 -9.89 7.31 4.76
C LEU A 33 -8.99 6.17 5.27
N ALA A 34 -7.75 6.49 5.68
CA ALA A 34 -6.84 5.50 6.26
C ALA A 34 -7.43 4.82 7.51
N LYS A 35 -8.05 5.59 8.42
CA LYS A 35 -8.73 5.04 9.61
C LYS A 35 -9.92 4.14 9.21
N LYS A 36 -10.76 4.57 8.27
CA LYS A 36 -11.88 3.76 7.77
C LYS A 36 -11.41 2.43 7.17
N MET A 37 -10.28 2.42 6.47
CA MET A 37 -9.68 1.19 5.94
C MET A 37 -9.20 0.25 7.05
N ILE A 38 -8.66 0.81 8.16
CA ILE A 38 -8.29 0.02 9.35
C ILE A 38 -9.53 -0.61 9.97
N ASP A 39 -10.60 0.17 10.18
CA ASP A 39 -11.85 -0.32 10.75
C ASP A 39 -12.43 -1.47 9.91
N SER A 40 -12.45 -1.32 8.58
CA SER A 40 -12.92 -2.36 7.66
C SER A 40 -12.07 -3.64 7.71
N ALA A 41 -10.74 -3.52 7.88
CA ALA A 41 -9.87 -4.67 8.01
C ALA A 41 -10.15 -5.45 9.32
N VAL A 42 -10.43 -4.73 10.42
CA VAL A 42 -10.84 -5.33 11.69
C VAL A 42 -12.18 -6.05 11.55
N GLU A 43 -13.17 -5.43 10.89
CA GLU A 43 -14.47 -6.05 10.62
C GLU A 43 -14.36 -7.32 9.77
N CYS A 44 -13.41 -7.38 8.85
CA CYS A 44 -13.10 -8.57 8.04
C CYS A 44 -12.33 -9.66 8.82
N GLY A 45 -11.94 -9.42 10.07
CA GLY A 45 -11.17 -10.37 10.88
C GLY A 45 -9.68 -10.45 10.53
N CYS A 46 -9.10 -9.41 9.93
CA CYS A 46 -7.66 -9.36 9.68
C CYS A 46 -6.87 -9.13 10.98
N ASP A 47 -5.67 -9.69 11.08
CA ASP A 47 -4.79 -9.51 12.24
C ASP A 47 -3.98 -8.21 12.18
N ALA A 48 -3.70 -7.71 10.97
CA ALA A 48 -2.98 -6.46 10.75
C ALA A 48 -3.37 -5.80 9.42
N VAL A 49 -2.94 -4.56 9.27
CA VAL A 49 -2.93 -3.83 8.00
C VAL A 49 -1.50 -3.49 7.58
N LYS A 50 -1.25 -3.38 6.28
CA LYS A 50 0.02 -2.93 5.71
C LYS A 50 -0.17 -1.72 4.83
N PHE A 51 0.43 -0.60 5.23
CA PHE A 51 0.57 0.60 4.41
C PHE A 51 1.90 0.59 3.65
N GLN A 52 1.92 1.14 2.45
CA GLN A 52 3.14 1.40 1.70
C GLN A 52 3.56 2.85 1.92
N SER A 53 4.78 3.05 2.39
CA SER A 53 5.43 4.36 2.39
C SER A 53 6.43 4.43 1.25
N TRP A 54 6.47 5.56 0.55
CA TRP A 54 7.34 5.77 -0.59
C TRP A 54 7.75 7.23 -0.70
N THR A 55 8.84 7.45 -1.44
CA THR A 55 9.24 8.76 -1.96
C THR A 55 9.28 8.65 -3.48
N PRO A 56 9.26 9.77 -4.23
CA PRO A 56 9.39 9.70 -5.69
C PRO A 56 10.63 8.90 -6.14
N LYS A 57 11.71 8.94 -5.35
CA LYS A 57 12.97 8.22 -5.60
C LYS A 57 12.91 6.71 -5.35
N SER A 58 11.96 6.24 -4.54
CA SER A 58 11.85 4.82 -4.16
C SER A 58 10.66 4.12 -4.82
N LEU A 59 9.73 4.86 -5.41
CA LEU A 59 8.52 4.31 -6.00
C LEU A 59 8.77 3.73 -7.40
N ILE A 60 9.45 4.49 -8.27
CA ILE A 60 9.67 4.15 -9.67
C ILE A 60 11.14 4.37 -10.02
N ALA A 61 11.70 3.53 -10.89
CA ALA A 61 13.04 3.71 -11.43
C ALA A 61 13.19 5.05 -12.17
N LYS A 62 14.37 5.67 -12.07
CA LYS A 62 14.66 6.97 -12.68
C LYS A 62 14.42 6.97 -14.19
N GLU A 63 14.84 5.89 -14.83
CA GLU A 63 14.71 5.68 -16.28
C GLU A 63 13.24 5.70 -16.74
N GLU A 64 12.32 5.30 -15.87
CA GLU A 64 10.89 5.27 -16.20
C GLU A 64 10.26 6.68 -16.11
N TYR A 65 10.69 7.50 -15.15
CA TYR A 65 10.32 8.92 -15.13
C TYR A 65 10.83 9.64 -16.39
N GLU A 66 12.06 9.33 -16.83
CA GLU A 66 12.65 9.92 -18.04
C GLU A 66 11.95 9.47 -19.32
N ARG A 67 11.52 8.20 -19.39
CA ARG A 67 10.70 7.69 -20.49
C ARG A 67 9.34 8.36 -20.55
N ASN A 68 8.81 8.78 -19.40
CA ASN A 68 7.51 9.41 -19.23
C ASN A 68 6.40 8.66 -20.01
N GLN A 69 6.40 7.34 -19.87
CA GLN A 69 5.52 6.47 -20.66
C GLN A 69 4.05 6.79 -20.40
N SER A 70 3.29 7.03 -21.47
CA SER A 70 1.85 7.15 -21.40
C SER A 70 1.22 5.76 -21.37
N TYR A 71 0.43 5.48 -20.34
CA TYR A 71 -0.37 4.27 -20.23
C TYR A 71 -1.77 4.53 -20.85
N ASP A 72 -2.21 3.68 -21.78
CA ASP A 72 -3.47 3.83 -22.53
C ASP A 72 -4.62 2.96 -21.97
N ASP A 73 -4.35 2.25 -20.88
CA ASP A 73 -5.21 1.25 -20.25
C ASP A 73 -6.24 1.82 -19.27
N SER A 74 -6.24 3.14 -19.04
CA SER A 74 -7.16 3.82 -18.13
C SER A 74 -7.98 4.93 -18.82
N PRO A 75 -9.33 4.92 -18.73
CA PRO A 75 -10.17 6.01 -19.23
C PRO A 75 -9.98 7.32 -18.45
N LYS A 76 -9.34 7.27 -17.27
CA LYS A 76 -8.89 8.45 -16.55
C LYS A 76 -7.60 8.92 -17.21
N LYS A 77 -7.71 9.93 -18.09
CA LYS A 77 -6.55 10.56 -18.73
C LYS A 77 -5.52 10.93 -17.67
N HIS A 78 -4.30 10.41 -17.83
CA HIS A 78 -3.14 10.88 -17.08
C HIS A 78 -2.99 12.39 -17.32
N PHE A 79 -2.93 13.17 -16.24
CA PHE A 79 -2.67 14.60 -16.31
C PHE A 79 -1.18 14.80 -16.07
N GLY A 80 -0.47 15.34 -17.05
CA GLY A 80 0.94 15.69 -16.90
C GLY A 80 1.90 14.50 -17.06
N SER A 81 3.15 14.70 -16.63
CA SER A 81 4.19 13.67 -16.62
C SER A 81 4.00 12.67 -15.46
N LEU A 82 4.66 11.51 -15.56
CA LEU A 82 4.72 10.53 -14.47
C LEU A 82 5.27 11.14 -13.18
N GLU A 83 6.26 12.03 -13.28
CA GLU A 83 6.83 12.75 -12.14
C GLU A 83 5.82 13.72 -11.51
N GLU A 84 5.05 14.45 -12.33
CA GLU A 84 3.98 15.34 -11.85
C GLU A 84 2.88 14.55 -11.14
N MET A 85 2.53 13.38 -11.66
CA MET A 85 1.52 12.50 -11.03
C MET A 85 1.98 11.98 -9.67
N VAL A 86 3.24 11.54 -9.56
CA VAL A 86 3.78 11.01 -8.30
C VAL A 86 3.96 12.12 -7.26
N THR A 87 4.38 13.31 -7.66
CA THR A 87 4.64 14.43 -6.74
C THR A 87 3.36 15.07 -6.19
N LYS A 88 2.20 14.74 -6.76
CA LYS A 88 0.91 15.30 -6.33
C LYS A 88 0.42 14.76 -4.98
N TYR A 89 0.87 13.57 -4.58
CA TYR A 89 0.51 12.90 -3.33
C TYR A 89 1.67 12.97 -2.34
#